data_AF-A0A6C0LY39-F1
#
_entry.id   AF-A0A6C0LY39-F1
#
_cell.length_a   1.000
_cell.length_b   1.000
_cell.length_c   1.000
_cell.angle_alpha   90.00
_cell.angle_beta   90.00
_cell.angle_gamma   90.00
#
_symmetry.space_group_name_H-M   'P 1'
#
loop_
_entity.id
_entity.type
_entity.pdbx_description
1 polymer ?
#
loop_
_entity_poly.entity_id
_entity_poly.type
_entity_poly.pdbx_seq_one_letter_code
_entity_poly.pdbx_strand_id
1 'polypeptide(L)'
;MSGFPLYDNLIKDLPKKDLSVKEKEQFIINIDNVDLNGQQLMYALVVVFYQHDISKSEDAIPYSGSKEEIKKGVYNFCWVFTKFPIKLRHLLVKFVEMHLDQQKREEKRVIQSS
;
A
#
# COMPACT_ATOMS: atom_id res chain seq x y z
N MET A 1 -12.81 -6.34 -13.02
CA MET A 1 -13.06 -6.12 -11.58
C MET A 1 -12.28 -7.17 -10.83
N SER A 2 -11.48 -6.76 -9.85
CA SER A 2 -10.61 -7.65 -9.07
C SER A 2 -11.36 -8.43 -8.00
N GLY A 3 -12.67 -8.19 -7.83
CA GLY A 3 -13.43 -8.65 -6.67
C GLY A 3 -13.04 -7.92 -5.37
N PHE A 4 -12.12 -6.93 -5.45
CA PHE A 4 -11.64 -6.16 -4.33
C PHE A 4 -12.01 -4.67 -4.53
N PRO A 5 -13.14 -4.20 -3.95
CA PRO A 5 -13.69 -2.87 -4.22
C PRO A 5 -12.73 -1.72 -3.91
N LEU A 6 -11.89 -1.88 -2.88
CA LEU A 6 -10.87 -0.91 -2.52
C LEU A 6 -9.88 -0.71 -3.68
N TYR A 7 -9.35 -1.79 -4.23
CA TYR A 7 -8.47 -1.75 -5.40
C TYR A 7 -9.17 -1.13 -6.61
N ASP A 8 -10.39 -1.59 -6.92
CA ASP A 8 -11.15 -1.12 -8.08
C ASP A 8 -11.42 0.40 -8.00
N ASN A 9 -11.51 0.97 -6.80
CA ASN A 9 -11.66 2.42 -6.62
C ASN A 9 -10.33 3.18 -6.66
N LEU A 10 -9.27 2.62 -6.08
CA LEU A 10 -7.98 3.30 -6.01
C LEU A 10 -7.25 3.31 -7.36
N ILE A 11 -7.39 2.26 -8.17
CA ILE A 11 -6.73 2.12 -9.47
C ILE A 11 -7.27 3.08 -10.54
N LYS A 12 -8.45 3.65 -10.32
CA LYS A 12 -9.08 4.61 -11.24
C LYS A 12 -8.34 5.95 -11.21
N ASP A 13 -8.22 6.53 -12.40
CA ASP A 13 -7.71 7.89 -12.62
C ASP A 13 -6.30 8.13 -12.08
N LEU A 14 -5.45 7.10 -12.06
CA LEU A 14 -4.06 7.24 -11.63
C LEU A 14 -3.21 7.96 -12.68
N PRO A 15 -2.31 8.87 -12.26
CA PRO A 15 -1.39 9.53 -13.17
C PRO A 15 -0.47 8.54 -13.88
N LYS A 16 -0.14 8.85 -15.15
CA LYS A 16 0.86 8.09 -15.92
C LYS A 16 2.29 8.53 -15.61
N LYS A 17 2.47 9.78 -15.18
CA LYS A 17 3.77 10.34 -14.81
C LYS A 17 4.22 9.73 -13.49
N ASP A 18 5.51 9.47 -13.32
CA ASP A 18 6.02 8.99 -12.03
C ASP A 18 5.89 10.04 -10.92
N LEU A 19 5.89 9.57 -9.68
CA LEU A 19 5.97 10.43 -8.49
C LEU A 19 7.27 11.23 -8.51
N SER A 20 7.17 12.49 -8.11
CA SER A 20 8.32 13.35 -7.81
C SER A 20 9.10 12.82 -6.61
N VAL A 21 10.34 13.29 -6.44
CA VAL A 21 11.19 12.94 -5.30
C VAL A 21 10.49 13.26 -3.97
N LYS A 22 9.87 14.45 -3.88
CA LYS A 22 9.14 14.89 -2.67
C LYS A 22 7.96 13.98 -2.32
N GLU A 23 7.19 13.55 -3.32
CA GLU A 23 6.07 12.63 -3.09
C GLU A 23 6.57 11.25 -2.61
N LYS A 24 7.70 10.77 -3.13
CA LYS A 24 8.33 9.51 -2.67
C LYS A 24 8.83 9.62 -1.23
N GLU A 25 9.48 10.72 -0.88
CA GLU A 25 9.94 11.00 0.49
C GLU A 25 8.75 11.08 1.46
N GLN A 26 7.71 11.82 1.08
CA GLN A 26 6.50 11.94 1.90
C GLN A 26 5.81 10.58 2.11
N PHE A 27 5.78 9.74 1.07
CA PHE A 27 5.26 8.39 1.19
C PHE A 27 6.01 7.54 2.22
N ILE A 28 7.35 7.60 2.21
CA ILE A 28 8.19 6.87 3.18
C ILE A 28 7.95 7.38 4.61
N ILE A 29 7.76 8.69 4.80
CA ILE A 29 7.42 9.23 6.13
C ILE A 29 6.02 8.78 6.57
N ASN A 30 5.07 8.77 5.64
CA ASN A 30 3.68 8.46 5.94
C ASN A 30 3.47 6.97 6.23
N ILE A 31 4.19 6.07 5.55
CA ILE A 31 4.00 4.62 5.71
C ILE A 31 4.31 4.15 7.13
N ASP A 32 5.26 4.80 7.82
CA ASP A 32 5.63 4.49 9.21
C ASP A 32 4.48 4.79 10.20
N ASN A 33 3.53 5.62 9.81
CA ASN A 33 2.37 5.99 10.62
C ASN A 33 1.12 5.14 10.33
N VAL A 34 1.20 4.23 9.35
CA VAL A 34 0.09 3.34 9.00
C VAL A 34 0.00 2.23 10.04
N ASP A 35 -1.21 2.00 10.56
CA ASP A 35 -1.47 0.93 11.52
C ASP A 35 -1.39 -0.47 10.88
N LEU A 36 -1.44 -1.50 11.71
CA LEU A 36 -1.34 -2.89 11.26
C LEU A 36 -2.41 -3.25 10.21
N ASN A 37 -3.63 -2.75 10.36
CA ASN A 37 -4.72 -2.98 9.42
C ASN A 37 -4.39 -2.35 8.05
N GLY A 38 -3.91 -1.11 8.05
CA GLY A 38 -3.48 -0.43 6.84
C GLY A 38 -2.31 -1.15 6.18
N GLN A 39 -1.32 -1.63 6.95
CA GLN A 39 -0.19 -2.41 6.42
C GLN A 39 -0.65 -3.71 5.75
N GLN A 40 -1.61 -4.43 6.35
CA GLN A 40 -2.20 -5.64 5.75
C GLN A 40 -2.95 -5.32 4.45
N LEU A 41 -3.70 -4.22 4.41
CA LEU A 41 -4.39 -3.76 3.20
C LEU A 41 -3.40 -3.34 2.11
N MET A 42 -2.30 -2.65 2.46
CA MET A 42 -1.24 -2.32 1.51
C MET A 42 -0.65 -3.58 0.88
N TYR A 43 -0.36 -4.60 1.68
CA TYR A 43 0.11 -5.88 1.16
C TYR A 43 -0.90 -6.51 0.19
N ALA A 44 -2.19 -6.54 0.57
CA ALA A 44 -3.25 -7.05 -0.30
C ALA A 44 -3.33 -6.26 -1.62
N LEU A 45 -3.18 -4.93 -1.59
CA LEU A 45 -3.16 -4.10 -2.79
C LEU A 45 -1.98 -4.41 -3.70
N VAL A 46 -0.78 -4.64 -3.15
CA VAL A 46 0.40 -5.06 -3.92
C VAL A 46 0.17 -6.41 -4.60
N VAL A 47 -0.38 -7.38 -3.85
CA VAL A 47 -0.67 -8.73 -4.38
C VAL A 47 -1.74 -8.69 -5.48
N VAL A 48 -2.85 -7.99 -5.25
CA VAL A 48 -3.94 -7.86 -6.23
C VAL A 48 -3.44 -7.13 -7.48
N PHE A 49 -2.66 -6.06 -7.31
CA PHE A 49 -2.06 -5.37 -8.45
C PHE A 49 -1.15 -6.31 -9.25
N TYR A 50 -0.28 -7.07 -8.58
CA TYR A 50 0.63 -8.02 -9.23
C TYR A 50 -0.12 -9.10 -10.03
N GLN A 51 -1.21 -9.64 -9.48
CA GLN A 51 -2.07 -10.62 -10.15
C GLN A 51 -2.73 -10.07 -11.42
N HIS A 52 -2.96 -8.75 -11.49
CA HIS A 52 -3.52 -8.09 -12.66
C HIS A 52 -2.47 -7.65 -13.69
N ASP A 53 -1.25 -7.33 -13.24
CA ASP A 53 -0.18 -6.78 -14.07
C ASP A 53 0.65 -7.87 -14.76
N ILE A 54 0.88 -9.00 -14.09
CA ILE A 54 1.66 -10.12 -14.63
C ILE A 54 0.75 -11.31 -14.89
N SER A 55 0.78 -11.83 -16.12
CA SER A 55 0.18 -13.13 -16.44
C SER A 55 0.90 -14.23 -15.66
N LYS A 56 0.40 -14.55 -14.46
CA LYS A 56 0.77 -15.74 -13.66
C LYS A 56 2.29 -15.98 -13.53
N SER A 57 3.01 -15.06 -12.89
CA SER A 57 4.32 -15.44 -12.34
C SER A 57 4.11 -16.12 -10.99
N GLU A 58 4.78 -17.26 -10.79
CA GLU A 58 4.77 -18.09 -9.57
C GLU A 58 5.70 -17.55 -8.47
N ASP A 59 6.08 -16.26 -8.52
CA ASP A 59 6.90 -15.67 -7.46
C ASP A 59 6.16 -15.73 -6.12
N ALA A 60 6.81 -16.33 -5.11
CA ALA A 60 6.25 -16.45 -3.76
C ALA A 60 6.02 -15.07 -3.09
N ILE A 61 6.70 -14.02 -3.55
CA ILE A 61 6.52 -12.63 -3.08
C ILE A 61 6.57 -11.70 -4.30
N PRO A 62 5.53 -10.88 -4.56
CA PRO A 62 5.50 -9.92 -5.67
C PRO A 62 6.70 -8.98 -5.72
N TYR A 63 7.11 -8.59 -6.94
CA TYR A 63 8.11 -7.54 -7.19
C TYR A 63 9.47 -7.76 -6.49
N SER A 64 9.88 -9.02 -6.34
CA SER A 64 11.13 -9.40 -5.64
C SER A 64 11.21 -8.85 -4.21
N GLY A 65 10.08 -8.76 -3.52
CA GLY A 65 10.06 -8.44 -2.09
C GLY A 65 10.83 -9.49 -1.28
N SER A 66 11.42 -9.06 -0.17
CA SER A 66 12.01 -9.98 0.81
C SER A 66 11.04 -10.20 1.96
N LYS A 67 11.11 -11.38 2.57
CA LYS A 67 10.47 -11.65 3.87
C LYS A 67 11.55 -11.88 4.92
N GLU A 68 11.35 -11.30 6.08
CA GLU A 68 12.21 -11.48 7.25
C GLU A 68 11.36 -12.02 8.40
N GLU A 69 11.77 -13.14 8.99
CA GLU A 69 11.07 -13.71 10.13
C GLU A 69 11.51 -13.00 11.41
N ILE A 70 10.61 -12.25 12.04
CA ILE A 70 10.89 -11.53 13.29
C ILE A 70 10.70 -12.47 14.48
N LYS A 71 9.65 -13.29 14.40
CA LYS A 71 9.25 -14.28 15.42
C LYS A 71 8.62 -15.46 14.70
N LYS A 72 8.54 -16.61 15.37
CA LYS A 72 7.94 -17.83 14.82
C LYS A 72 6.56 -17.54 14.20
N GLY A 73 6.47 -17.60 12.88
CA GLY A 73 5.23 -17.35 12.13
C GLY A 73 4.84 -15.88 11.92
N VAL A 74 5.69 -14.92 12.30
CA VAL A 74 5.52 -13.48 12.07
C VAL A 74 6.60 -12.99 11.12
N TYR A 75 6.18 -12.52 9.95
CA TYR A 75 7.06 -12.07 8.88
C TYR A 75 6.90 -10.58 8.63
N ASN A 76 8.02 -9.87 8.54
CA ASN A 76 8.10 -8.57 7.90
C ASN A 76 8.30 -8.76 6.41
N PHE A 77 7.60 -7.98 5.61
CA PHE A 77 7.81 -7.94 4.18
C PHE A 77 8.39 -6.59 3.79
N CYS A 78 9.49 -6.62 3.04
CA CYS A 78 10.22 -5.43 2.63
C CYS A 78 10.26 -5.34 1.11
N TRP A 79 9.97 -4.16 0.58
CA TRP A 79 10.06 -3.85 -0.83
C TRP A 79 10.88 -2.60 -1.09
N VAL A 80 11.58 -2.62 -2.21
CA VAL A 80 12.22 -1.42 -2.74
C VAL A 80 11.17 -0.64 -3.54
N PHE A 81 10.69 0.48 -2.99
CA PHE A 81 9.59 1.26 -3.59
C PHE A 81 9.83 1.67 -5.05
N THR A 82 11.09 1.94 -5.43
CA THR A 82 11.46 2.31 -6.81
C THR A 82 11.34 1.15 -7.82
N LYS A 83 11.23 -0.10 -7.36
CA LYS A 83 11.01 -1.26 -8.23
C LYS A 83 9.54 -1.47 -8.59
N PHE A 84 8.61 -0.80 -7.92
CA PHE A 84 7.20 -0.91 -8.25
C PHE A 84 6.85 -0.18 -9.56
N PRO A 85 5.89 -0.72 -10.35
CA PRO A 85 5.33 0.01 -11.49
C PRO A 85 4.78 1.37 -11.06
N ILE A 86 4.86 2.36 -11.95
CA ILE A 86 4.40 3.74 -11.68
C ILE A 86 2.95 3.75 -11.14
N LYS A 87 2.06 2.96 -11.74
CA LYS A 87 0.67 2.85 -11.29
C LYS A 87 0.56 2.30 -9.86
N LEU A 88 1.35 1.31 -9.50
CA LEU A 88 1.35 0.76 -8.14
C LEU A 88 1.87 1.80 -7.14
N ARG A 89 2.91 2.56 -7.48
CA ARG A 89 3.39 3.66 -6.64
C ARG A 89 2.30 4.69 -6.35
N HIS A 90 1.58 5.14 -7.37
CA HIS A 90 0.46 6.07 -7.20
C HIS A 90 -0.69 5.47 -6.39
N LEU A 91 -1.00 4.20 -6.63
CA LEU A 91 -2.05 3.50 -5.88
C LEU A 91 -1.71 3.45 -4.39
N LEU A 92 -0.46 3.13 -4.04
CA LEU A 92 -0.01 3.06 -2.65
C LEU A 92 -0.01 4.42 -1.97
N VAL A 93 0.45 5.48 -2.65
CA VAL A 93 0.39 6.85 -2.12
C VAL A 93 -1.05 7.25 -1.81
N LYS A 94 -1.94 7.10 -2.80
CA LYS A 94 -3.37 7.42 -2.67
C LYS A 94 -4.03 6.65 -1.52
N PHE A 95 -3.67 5.37 -1.35
CA PHE A 95 -4.14 4.56 -0.24
C PHE A 95 -3.67 5.12 1.11
N VAL A 96 -2.36 5.36 1.26
CA VAL A 96 -1.78 5.81 2.53
C VAL A 96 -2.36 7.16 2.95
N GLU A 97 -2.49 8.11 2.02
CA GLU A 97 -3.10 9.41 2.32
C GLU A 97 -4.55 9.27 2.78
N MET A 98 -5.35 8.46 2.06
CA MET A 98 -6.73 8.18 2.41
C MET A 98 -6.85 7.50 3.79
N HIS A 99 -5.99 6.53 4.08
CA HIS A 99 -6.01 5.77 5.33
C HIS A 99 -5.65 6.64 6.53
N LEU A 100 -4.56 7.41 6.44
CA LEU A 100 -4.14 8.32 7.49
C LEU A 100 -5.20 9.41 7.77
N ASP A 101 -5.85 9.91 6.73
CA ASP A 101 -6.95 10.88 6.89
C ASP A 101 -8.16 10.26 7.58
N GLN A 102 -8.47 8.99 7.29
CA GLN A 102 -9.53 8.26 7.98
C GLN A 102 -9.19 8.05 9.46
N GLN A 103 -7.98 7.58 9.77
CA GLN A 103 -7.53 7.37 11.16
C GLN A 103 -7.64 8.65 11.99
N LYS A 104 -7.15 9.78 11.47
CA LYS A 104 -7.26 11.09 12.14
C LYS A 104 -8.71 11.52 12.39
N ARG A 105 -9.65 11.17 11.51
CA ARG A 105 -11.08 11.48 11.69
C ARG A 105 -11.71 10.62 12.79
N GLU A 106 -11.33 9.36 12.87
CA GLU A 106 -11.81 8.44 13.89
C GLU A 106 -11.30 8.84 15.28
N GLU A 107 -10.02 9.19 15.41
CA GLU A 107 -9.43 9.72 16.65
C GLU A 107 -10.17 10.96 17.16
N LYS A 108 -10.47 11.92 16.27
CA LYS A 108 -11.22 13.14 16.63
C LYS A 108 -12.64 12.86 17.12
N ARG A 109 -13.31 11.84 16.59
CA ARG A 109 -14.68 11.49 17.00
C ARG A 109 -14.70 10.92 18.42
N VAL A 110 -13.74 10.07 18.76
CA VAL A 110 -13.63 9.45 20.10
C VAL A 110 -13.42 10.51 21.19
N ILE A 111 -12.62 11.54 20.91
CA ILE A 111 -12.34 12.63 21.86
C ILE A 111 -13.57 13.53 22.09
N GLN A 112 -14.44 13.71 21.09
CA GLN A 112 -15.65 14.54 21.23
C GLN A 112 -16.82 13.80 21.89
N SER A 113 -16.76 12.46 21.95
CA SER A 113 -17.77 11.62 22.59
C SER A 113 -17.40 11.17 24.01
N SER A 114 -16.26 11.62 24.53
CA SER A 114 -15.75 11.34 25.89
C SER A 114 -15.86 12.58 26.76
#